data_AF-A0ABD5YTU9-F1
#
_entry.id   AF-A0ABD5YTU9-F1
#
_cell.length_a   1.000
_cell.length_b   1.000
_cell.length_c   1.000
_cell.angle_alpha   90.00
_cell.angle_beta   90.00
_cell.angle_gamma   90.00
#
_symmetry.space_group_name_H-M   'P 1'
#
loop_
_entity.id
_entity.type
_entity.pdbx_description
1 polymer ?
#
loop_
_entity_poly.entity_id
_entity_poly.type
_entity_poly.pdbx_seq_one_letter_code
_entity_poly.pdbx_strand_id
1 'polypeptide(L)'
;MAESPEAAETPSAPVEGTTNTTFAIGDVVQDRENDDPNDAIVVNLPSKTAAEWIARQGSWGEATVAEDNPAYPADAPIVVVVFADALREAFPDWERETHLTLTAINRSDVSHYSFPAPRLTVVDSSTRGNDSSPDASERTEADPPTGEAPSATARNDEESVTDPATDAATDEDETPASVDARTDASASMCALKERLERGGMTVEIEPDGQALAATKLGDTYRVRPGEIIEGEGALRSRPASIVAEYE
;
A
#
# COMPACT_ATOMS: atom_id res chain seq x y z
N MET A 1 45.98 -30.34 -29.12
CA MET A 1 45.12 -30.03 -27.96
C MET A 1 43.71 -29.93 -28.50
N ALA A 2 42.81 -30.74 -27.96
CA ALA A 2 41.50 -31.05 -28.50
C ALA A 2 40.39 -30.16 -27.89
N GLU A 3 39.26 -30.12 -28.61
CA GLU A 3 37.87 -29.78 -28.19
C GLU A 3 37.60 -28.31 -27.81
N SER A 4 36.87 -27.55 -28.63
CA SER A 4 35.41 -27.49 -28.88
C SER A 4 34.61 -26.66 -27.85
N PRO A 5 33.60 -25.91 -28.32
CA PRO A 5 32.85 -24.87 -27.59
C PRO A 5 31.56 -25.43 -26.97
N GLU A 6 30.99 -24.84 -25.92
CA GLU A 6 29.53 -24.89 -25.70
C GLU A 6 29.05 -23.90 -24.65
N ALA A 7 27.90 -23.30 -24.96
CA ALA A 7 27.07 -22.57 -24.03
C ALA A 7 26.57 -23.48 -22.90
N ALA A 8 26.42 -22.90 -21.72
CA ALA A 8 25.41 -23.29 -20.74
C ALA A 8 24.94 -21.96 -20.14
N GLU A 9 23.82 -21.34 -20.52
CA GLU A 9 22.47 -21.91 -20.53
C GLU A 9 22.29 -22.98 -19.44
N THR A 10 22.09 -22.46 -18.23
CA THR A 10 21.14 -22.87 -17.18
C THR A 10 20.96 -24.36 -16.86
N PRO A 11 20.79 -24.65 -15.56
CA PRO A 11 19.41 -24.88 -15.16
C PRO A 11 18.99 -23.91 -14.05
N SER A 12 18.20 -22.89 -14.42
CA SER A 12 17.16 -22.41 -13.52
C SER A 12 16.31 -23.63 -13.23
N ALA A 13 16.35 -24.07 -11.98
CA ALA A 13 15.51 -25.17 -11.55
C ALA A 13 14.08 -24.93 -12.04
N PRO A 14 13.42 -25.91 -12.67
CA PRO A 14 11.97 -25.90 -12.68
C PRO A 14 11.57 -25.96 -11.21
N VAL A 15 11.06 -24.86 -10.66
CA VAL A 15 10.31 -24.91 -9.40
C VAL A 15 9.04 -25.68 -9.72
N GLU A 16 9.14 -27.00 -9.61
CA GLU A 16 8.01 -27.91 -9.70
C GLU A 16 7.02 -27.53 -8.60
N GLY A 17 5.90 -26.94 -9.01
CA GLY A 17 4.92 -26.38 -8.09
C GLY A 17 4.14 -25.19 -8.63
N THR A 18 4.14 -24.90 -9.94
CA THR A 18 3.09 -24.05 -10.53
C THR A 18 1.79 -24.84 -10.57
N THR A 19 1.14 -24.98 -9.41
CA THR A 19 -0.32 -25.14 -9.40
C THR A 19 -0.84 -23.92 -10.13
N ASN A 20 -1.18 -24.10 -11.42
CA ASN A 20 -1.76 -23.07 -12.26
C ASN A 20 -3.21 -22.83 -11.79
N THR A 21 -3.33 -22.32 -10.56
CA THR A 21 -4.59 -21.99 -9.92
C THR A 21 -5.20 -20.90 -10.78
N THR A 22 -6.19 -21.30 -11.56
CA THR A 22 -6.95 -20.37 -12.39
C THR A 22 -7.90 -19.65 -11.46
N PHE A 23 -7.77 -18.33 -11.36
CA PHE A 23 -8.68 -17.46 -10.62
C PHE A 23 -9.75 -16.91 -11.55
N ALA A 24 -10.96 -16.72 -11.03
CA ALA A 24 -12.05 -16.00 -11.69
C ALA A 24 -12.42 -14.76 -10.88
N ILE A 25 -13.04 -13.78 -11.53
CA ILE A 25 -13.65 -12.64 -10.83
C ILE A 25 -14.74 -13.18 -9.91
N GLY A 26 -14.74 -12.70 -8.67
CA GLY A 26 -15.68 -13.12 -7.63
C GLY A 26 -15.21 -14.28 -6.76
N ASP A 27 -14.12 -14.95 -7.10
CA ASP A 27 -13.54 -16.00 -6.24
C ASP A 27 -13.10 -15.39 -4.90
N VAL A 28 -13.36 -16.12 -3.81
CA VAL A 28 -12.87 -15.77 -2.47
C VAL A 28 -11.52 -16.45 -2.28
N VAL A 29 -10.53 -15.65 -1.92
CA VAL A 29 -9.13 -16.04 -1.78
C VAL A 29 -8.56 -15.56 -0.46
N GLN A 30 -7.57 -16.29 0.04
CA GLN A 30 -6.82 -15.97 1.24
C GLN A 30 -5.32 -15.93 0.92
N ASP A 31 -4.59 -15.02 1.57
CA ASP A 31 -3.13 -14.96 1.50
C ASP A 31 -2.52 -16.06 2.36
N ARG A 32 -1.74 -16.97 1.76
CA ARG A 32 -1.11 -18.08 2.49
C ARG A 32 0.00 -17.65 3.44
N GLU A 33 0.56 -16.46 3.26
CA GLU A 33 1.66 -15.95 4.08
C GLU A 33 1.16 -15.15 5.29
N ASN A 34 -0.15 -14.97 5.41
CA ASN A 34 -0.75 -14.36 6.57
C ASN A 34 -1.28 -15.46 7.51
N ASP A 35 -0.83 -15.45 8.76
CA ASP A 35 -1.26 -16.42 9.79
C ASP A 35 -2.74 -16.27 10.18
N ASP A 36 -3.33 -15.09 9.97
CA ASP A 36 -4.77 -14.81 10.15
C ASP A 36 -5.33 -14.14 8.88
N PRO A 37 -5.52 -14.91 7.79
CA PRO A 37 -5.89 -14.36 6.51
C PRO A 37 -7.35 -13.92 6.50
N ASN A 38 -7.57 -12.67 6.12
CA ASN A 38 -8.92 -12.16 5.86
C ASN A 38 -9.39 -12.60 4.47
N ASP A 39 -10.67 -12.93 4.36
CA ASP A 39 -11.29 -13.26 3.08
C ASP A 39 -11.21 -12.06 2.13
N ALA A 40 -10.53 -12.26 1.00
CA ALA A 40 -10.44 -11.29 -0.07
C ALA A 40 -11.17 -11.81 -1.31
N ILE A 41 -11.76 -10.91 -2.08
CA ILE A 41 -12.49 -11.22 -3.31
C ILE A 41 -11.66 -10.77 -4.49
N VAL A 42 -11.51 -11.65 -5.49
CA VAL A 42 -10.86 -11.31 -6.76
C VAL A 42 -11.75 -10.35 -7.53
N VAL A 43 -11.28 -9.12 -7.73
CA VAL A 43 -12.03 -8.06 -8.41
C VAL A 43 -11.49 -7.74 -9.81
N ASN A 44 -10.23 -8.07 -10.06
CA ASN A 44 -9.59 -7.87 -11.36
C ASN A 44 -8.43 -8.84 -11.60
N LEU A 45 -8.26 -9.26 -12.86
CA LEU A 45 -7.22 -10.17 -13.33
C LEU A 45 -6.46 -9.53 -14.49
N PRO A 46 -5.50 -8.64 -14.19
CA PRO A 46 -4.68 -8.02 -15.22
C PRO A 46 -3.84 -9.05 -15.97
N SER A 47 -3.72 -8.91 -17.29
CA SER A 47 -2.86 -9.76 -18.13
C SER A 47 -1.35 -9.44 -18.00
N LYS A 48 -0.93 -8.89 -16.86
CA LYS A 48 0.45 -8.49 -16.56
C LYS A 48 1.08 -9.45 -15.56
N THR A 49 2.40 -9.56 -15.61
CA THR A 49 3.19 -10.35 -14.65
C THR A 49 3.53 -9.55 -13.40
N ALA A 50 4.01 -10.24 -12.36
CA ALA A 50 4.42 -9.61 -11.10
C ALA A 50 5.60 -8.64 -11.25
N ALA A 51 6.49 -8.89 -12.22
CA ALA A 51 7.60 -8.00 -12.57
C ALA A 51 7.13 -6.69 -13.23
N GLU A 52 5.98 -6.72 -13.91
CA GLU A 52 5.46 -5.58 -14.67
C GLU A 52 4.45 -4.73 -13.90
N TRP A 53 3.93 -5.24 -12.78
CA TRP A 53 2.90 -4.59 -12.00
C TRP A 53 3.48 -3.81 -10.83
N ILE A 54 3.29 -2.50 -10.81
CA ILE A 54 3.67 -1.63 -9.70
C ILE A 54 2.63 -1.75 -8.58
N ALA A 55 3.02 -2.37 -7.47
CA ALA A 55 2.15 -2.60 -6.31
C ALA A 55 2.11 -1.37 -5.39
N ARG A 56 3.23 -0.65 -5.27
CA ARG A 56 3.36 0.57 -4.47
C ARG A 56 4.03 1.67 -5.28
N GLN A 57 3.44 2.86 -5.26
CA GLN A 57 4.00 4.07 -5.83
C GLN A 57 3.93 5.18 -4.75
N GLY A 58 5.07 5.74 -4.36
CA GLY A 58 5.12 6.80 -3.34
C GLY A 58 6.50 7.44 -3.21
N SER A 59 6.68 8.35 -2.25
CA SER A 59 7.95 9.09 -2.03
C SER A 59 9.18 8.20 -1.79
N TRP A 60 8.98 6.94 -1.40
CA TRP A 60 10.04 5.97 -1.15
C TRP A 60 10.42 5.14 -2.39
N GLY A 61 9.83 5.45 -3.54
CA GLY A 61 10.08 4.77 -4.82
C GLY A 61 8.88 3.96 -5.32
N GLU A 62 9.06 3.37 -6.48
CA GLU A 62 8.13 2.43 -7.11
C GLU A 62 8.62 1.02 -6.82
N ALA A 63 7.72 0.14 -6.37
CA ALA A 63 8.02 -1.26 -6.13
C ALA A 63 7.02 -2.16 -6.86
N THR A 64 7.55 -3.11 -7.62
CA THR A 64 6.76 -4.13 -8.30
C THR A 64 6.23 -5.18 -7.32
N VAL A 65 5.22 -5.94 -7.75
CA VAL A 65 4.72 -7.08 -6.94
C VAL A 65 5.84 -8.10 -6.74
N ALA A 66 6.68 -8.34 -7.75
CA ALA A 66 7.80 -9.27 -7.64
C ALA A 66 8.84 -8.82 -6.61
N GLU A 67 9.12 -7.51 -6.51
CA GLU A 67 10.04 -6.97 -5.50
C GLU A 67 9.49 -7.10 -4.07
N ASP A 68 8.18 -6.92 -3.90
CA ASP A 68 7.50 -7.08 -2.61
C ASP A 68 7.34 -8.57 -2.24
N ASN A 69 7.35 -9.46 -3.24
CA ASN A 69 7.13 -10.91 -3.12
C ASN A 69 8.30 -11.72 -3.72
N PRO A 70 9.55 -11.57 -3.23
CA PRO A 70 10.73 -12.18 -3.85
C PRO A 70 10.76 -13.71 -3.77
N ALA A 71 9.95 -14.31 -2.89
CA ALA A 71 9.79 -15.76 -2.78
C ALA A 71 8.97 -16.38 -3.92
N TYR A 72 8.29 -15.56 -4.74
CA TYR A 72 7.42 -16.00 -5.82
C TYR A 72 8.00 -15.66 -7.20
N PRO A 73 7.62 -16.40 -8.25
CA PRO A 73 8.12 -16.13 -9.59
C PRO A 73 7.74 -14.73 -10.07
N ALA A 74 8.70 -13.97 -10.58
CA ALA A 74 8.46 -12.63 -11.12
C ALA A 74 7.55 -12.64 -12.37
N ASP A 75 7.54 -13.74 -13.12
CA ASP A 75 6.65 -13.97 -14.26
C ASP A 75 5.23 -14.43 -13.85
N ALA A 76 4.97 -14.60 -12.55
CA ALA A 76 3.67 -15.06 -12.08
C ALA A 76 2.56 -14.05 -12.46
N PRO A 77 1.37 -14.54 -12.88
CA PRO A 77 0.25 -13.66 -13.17
C PRO A 77 -0.23 -12.96 -11.89
N ILE A 78 -0.69 -11.72 -12.04
CA ILE A 78 -1.18 -10.90 -10.93
C ILE A 78 -2.68 -11.05 -10.73
N VAL A 79 -3.07 -11.13 -9.46
CA VAL A 79 -4.45 -11.13 -9.02
C VAL A 79 -4.66 -9.90 -8.14
N VAL A 80 -5.65 -9.08 -8.49
CA VAL A 80 -6.05 -7.92 -7.69
C VAL A 80 -7.25 -8.30 -6.84
N VAL A 81 -7.10 -8.13 -5.54
CA VAL A 81 -8.07 -8.52 -4.53
C VAL A 81 -8.46 -7.35 -3.65
N VAL A 82 -9.67 -7.42 -3.11
CA VAL A 82 -10.19 -6.47 -2.12
C VAL A 82 -10.81 -7.29 -0.98
N PHE A 83 -10.62 -6.87 0.27
CA PHE A 83 -11.24 -7.55 1.41
C PHE A 83 -12.76 -7.56 1.29
N ALA A 84 -13.38 -8.70 1.56
CA ALA A 84 -14.81 -8.91 1.34
C ALA A 84 -15.68 -7.89 2.11
N ASP A 85 -15.26 -7.53 3.33
CA ASP A 85 -15.95 -6.57 4.18
C ASP A 85 -15.92 -5.16 3.57
N ALA A 86 -14.72 -4.66 3.25
CA ALA A 86 -14.53 -3.36 2.61
C ALA A 86 -15.22 -3.26 1.24
N LEU A 87 -15.22 -4.35 0.46
CA LEU A 87 -15.89 -4.39 -0.83
C LEU A 87 -17.41 -4.26 -0.69
N ARG A 88 -18.01 -4.96 0.28
CA ARG A 88 -19.46 -4.90 0.55
C ARG A 88 -19.89 -3.54 1.06
N GLU A 89 -19.07 -2.89 1.88
CA GLU A 89 -19.36 -1.56 2.40
C GLU A 89 -19.32 -0.50 1.28
N ALA A 90 -18.26 -0.52 0.46
CA ALA A 90 -18.07 0.50 -0.57
C ALA A 90 -18.88 0.25 -1.85
N PHE A 91 -19.18 -1.01 -2.16
CA PHE A 91 -19.92 -1.41 -3.35
C PHE A 91 -21.03 -2.42 -3.00
N PRO A 92 -22.09 -1.98 -2.31
CA PRO A 92 -23.19 -2.87 -1.90
C PRO A 92 -23.94 -3.49 -3.08
N ASP A 93 -23.96 -2.79 -4.23
CA ASP A 93 -24.60 -3.24 -5.48
C ASP A 93 -23.64 -3.98 -6.43
N TRP A 94 -22.40 -4.24 -6.03
CA TRP A 94 -21.45 -4.96 -6.89
C TRP A 94 -21.74 -6.46 -6.90
N GLU A 95 -21.83 -7.02 -8.11
CA GLU A 95 -22.03 -8.44 -8.33
C GLU A 95 -20.69 -9.14 -8.59
N ARG A 96 -20.54 -10.35 -8.04
CA ARG A 96 -19.30 -11.16 -8.10
C ARG A 96 -18.79 -11.46 -9.51
N GLU A 97 -19.60 -11.25 -10.54
CA GLU A 97 -19.26 -11.49 -11.95
C GLU A 97 -18.82 -10.21 -12.69
N THR A 98 -18.89 -9.06 -12.03
CA THR A 98 -18.56 -7.76 -12.64
C THR A 98 -17.10 -7.40 -12.39
N HIS A 99 -16.32 -7.20 -13.46
CA HIS A 99 -14.96 -6.66 -13.33
C HIS A 99 -14.98 -5.28 -12.67
N LEU A 100 -14.27 -5.14 -11.56
CA LEU A 100 -14.03 -3.83 -10.96
C LEU A 100 -12.73 -3.26 -11.54
N THR A 101 -12.86 -2.18 -12.31
CA THR A 101 -11.67 -1.49 -12.81
C THR A 101 -10.90 -0.84 -11.66
N LEU A 102 -9.57 -0.79 -11.76
CA LEU A 102 -8.74 -0.07 -10.79
C LEU A 102 -9.18 1.38 -10.61
N THR A 103 -9.65 2.04 -11.67
CA THR A 103 -10.15 3.42 -11.59
C THR A 103 -11.39 3.54 -10.72
N ALA A 104 -12.29 2.54 -10.74
CA ALA A 104 -13.45 2.50 -9.86
C ALA A 104 -13.03 2.28 -8.40
N ILE A 105 -12.12 1.32 -8.15
CA ILE A 105 -11.59 1.01 -6.82
C ILE A 105 -10.91 2.23 -6.19
N ASN A 106 -9.98 2.86 -6.93
CA ASN A 106 -9.23 4.03 -6.45
C ASN A 106 -10.12 5.25 -6.17
N ARG A 107 -11.33 5.32 -6.73
CA ARG A 107 -12.30 6.38 -6.43
C ARG A 107 -13.10 6.14 -5.17
N SER A 108 -13.21 4.91 -4.71
CA SER A 108 -14.07 4.52 -3.59
C SER A 108 -13.35 4.44 -2.25
N ASP A 109 -12.09 4.91 -2.18
CA ASP A 109 -11.24 4.85 -0.98
C ASP A 109 -11.03 3.42 -0.42
N VAL A 110 -11.25 2.40 -1.26
CA VAL A 110 -11.12 1.00 -0.86
C VAL A 110 -9.68 0.54 -1.04
N SER A 111 -9.13 -0.03 0.02
CA SER A 111 -7.82 -0.69 -0.04
C SER A 111 -7.89 -1.92 -0.94
N HIS A 112 -7.02 -1.95 -1.94
CA HIS A 112 -6.86 -3.08 -2.85
C HIS A 112 -5.41 -3.53 -2.86
N TYR A 113 -5.23 -4.81 -3.06
CA TYR A 113 -3.92 -5.45 -3.01
C TYR A 113 -3.71 -6.28 -4.26
N SER A 114 -2.45 -6.35 -4.69
CA SER A 114 -2.04 -7.08 -5.88
C SER A 114 -1.06 -8.15 -5.44
N PHE A 115 -1.41 -9.42 -5.65
CA PHE A 115 -0.57 -10.55 -5.24
C PHE A 115 -0.22 -11.41 -6.45
N PRO A 116 0.94 -12.08 -6.43
CA PRO A 116 1.20 -13.13 -7.39
C PRO A 116 0.19 -14.26 -7.16
N ALA A 117 -0.46 -14.73 -8.22
CA ALA A 117 -1.38 -15.87 -8.22
C ALA A 117 -0.93 -17.05 -7.32
N PRO A 118 0.34 -17.52 -7.38
CA PRO A 118 0.81 -18.62 -6.54
C PRO A 118 1.02 -18.25 -5.07
N ARG A 119 0.66 -17.05 -4.58
CA ARG A 119 0.61 -16.72 -3.15
C ARG A 119 -0.80 -16.85 -2.57
N LEU A 120 -1.83 -16.82 -3.41
CA LEU A 120 -3.22 -16.90 -2.97
C LEU A 120 -3.71 -18.35 -2.95
N THR A 121 -4.66 -18.62 -2.05
CA THR A 121 -5.39 -19.88 -1.95
C THR A 121 -6.88 -19.59 -2.12
N VAL A 122 -7.54 -20.30 -3.03
CA VAL A 122 -8.99 -20.16 -3.24
C VAL A 122 -9.75 -20.89 -2.13
N VAL A 123 -10.63 -20.17 -1.43
CA VAL A 123 -11.47 -20.68 -0.35
C VAL A 123 -12.88 -20.99 -0.85
N ASP A 124 -13.42 -20.13 -1.71
CA ASP A 124 -14.72 -20.32 -2.35
C ASP A 124 -14.62 -19.93 -3.83
N SER A 125 -14.99 -20.86 -4.71
CA SER A 125 -15.08 -20.61 -6.16
C SER A 125 -16.52 -20.77 -6.61
N SER A 126 -17.37 -19.82 -6.22
CA SER A 126 -18.83 -19.91 -6.46
C SER A 126 -19.21 -20.01 -7.95
N THR A 127 -18.29 -19.70 -8.87
CA THR A 127 -18.53 -19.70 -10.32
C THR A 127 -18.03 -20.96 -11.04
N ARG A 128 -17.24 -21.83 -10.38
CA ARG A 128 -16.80 -23.07 -11.02
C ARG A 128 -17.85 -24.14 -10.81
N GLY A 129 -18.75 -24.26 -11.78
CA GLY A 129 -19.75 -25.31 -11.84
C GLY A 129 -19.17 -26.65 -11.36
N ASN A 130 -19.82 -27.18 -10.33
CA ASN A 130 -19.65 -28.52 -9.79
C ASN A 130 -19.45 -29.55 -10.91
N ASP A 131 -18.23 -30.09 -11.03
CA ASP A 131 -18.00 -31.43 -11.57
C ASP A 131 -17.21 -32.25 -10.54
N SER A 132 -17.99 -33.04 -9.80
CA SER A 132 -17.67 -34.41 -9.42
C SER A 132 -16.39 -34.65 -8.60
N SER A 133 -16.55 -34.67 -7.29
CA SER A 133 -16.39 -35.96 -6.59
C SER A 133 -17.43 -36.08 -5.49
N PRO A 134 -18.47 -36.91 -5.69
CA PRO A 134 -19.26 -37.41 -4.58
C PRO A 134 -18.46 -38.54 -3.93
N ASP A 135 -18.07 -38.40 -2.66
CA ASP A 135 -18.32 -39.50 -1.73
C ASP A 135 -18.32 -38.99 -0.29
N ALA A 136 -19.35 -39.43 0.40
CA ALA A 136 -19.65 -39.08 1.77
C ALA A 136 -19.05 -40.12 2.72
N SER A 137 -18.82 -39.69 3.96
CA SER A 137 -18.48 -40.52 5.14
C SER A 137 -16.99 -40.87 5.17
N GLU A 138 -16.26 -40.62 6.26
CA GLU A 138 -16.58 -41.19 7.57
C GLU A 138 -16.44 -40.16 8.71
N ARG A 139 -17.51 -40.07 9.50
CA ARG A 139 -17.39 -39.69 10.92
C ARG A 139 -16.75 -40.86 11.64
N THR A 140 -15.76 -40.61 12.49
CA THR A 140 -15.67 -41.29 13.78
C THR A 140 -14.98 -40.36 14.78
N GLU A 141 -15.74 -40.07 15.82
CA GLU A 141 -15.40 -39.37 17.05
C GLU A 141 -14.25 -40.04 17.83
N ALA A 142 -13.47 -39.22 18.54
CA ALA A 142 -12.83 -39.45 19.85
C ALA A 142 -11.60 -38.53 19.91
N ASP A 143 -11.27 -37.75 20.94
CA ASP A 143 -11.77 -37.45 22.29
C ASP A 143 -10.90 -36.24 22.75
N PRO A 144 -11.41 -35.29 23.56
CA PRO A 144 -10.64 -34.12 23.97
C PRO A 144 -9.78 -34.41 25.21
N PRO A 145 -8.47 -34.10 25.25
CA PRO A 145 -7.78 -34.05 26.52
C PRO A 145 -8.19 -32.77 27.27
N THR A 146 -8.96 -33.02 28.33
CA THR A 146 -9.32 -32.11 29.41
C THR A 146 -8.07 -31.62 30.13
N GLY A 147 -8.17 -30.40 30.67
CA GLY A 147 -7.05 -29.58 31.11
C GLY A 147 -6.28 -30.05 32.34
N GLU A 148 -5.12 -29.43 32.51
CA GLU A 148 -4.49 -29.21 33.82
C GLU A 148 -3.62 -27.94 33.73
N ALA A 149 -4.11 -26.87 34.33
CA ALA A 149 -3.29 -25.89 35.04
C ALA A 149 -3.55 -26.16 36.56
N PRO A 150 -2.76 -25.67 37.53
CA PRO A 150 -1.70 -24.65 37.44
C PRO A 150 -0.43 -24.98 38.27
N SER A 151 0.67 -24.24 38.07
CA SER A 151 1.58 -23.95 39.19
C SER A 151 2.44 -22.72 38.99
N ALA A 152 2.57 -22.01 40.09
CA ALA A 152 3.03 -20.65 40.26
C ALA A 152 4.54 -20.57 40.55
N THR A 153 5.01 -19.31 40.56
CA THR A 153 6.17 -18.78 41.29
C THR A 153 7.48 -18.67 40.49
N ALA A 154 7.81 -17.45 40.09
CA ALA A 154 9.08 -16.84 40.47
C ALA A 154 8.93 -15.31 40.42
N ARG A 155 8.98 -14.70 41.61
CA ARG A 155 9.31 -13.29 41.82
C ARG A 155 10.75 -13.08 41.35
N ASN A 156 11.01 -11.98 40.67
CA ASN A 156 12.32 -11.33 40.70
C ASN A 156 12.07 -9.83 40.84
N ASP A 157 12.04 -9.41 42.11
CA ASP A 157 12.49 -8.09 42.53
C ASP A 157 14.02 -8.08 42.42
N GLU A 158 14.60 -7.17 41.63
CA GLU A 158 15.90 -6.61 41.97
C GLU A 158 15.93 -5.13 41.56
N GLU A 159 15.91 -4.29 42.58
CA GLU A 159 16.22 -2.87 42.52
C GLU A 159 17.69 -2.65 42.14
N SER A 160 17.99 -1.66 41.30
CA SER A 160 18.97 -0.61 41.64
C SER A 160 19.25 0.35 40.48
N VAL A 161 18.67 1.54 40.63
CA VAL A 161 19.28 2.88 40.55
C VAL A 161 20.68 2.95 39.90
N THR A 162 20.83 3.84 38.90
CA THR A 162 21.84 4.93 38.89
C THR A 162 21.71 5.84 37.65
N ASP A 163 21.18 7.04 37.85
CA ASP A 163 21.66 8.28 37.22
C ASP A 163 23.12 8.52 37.67
N PRO A 164 24.01 9.15 36.86
CA PRO A 164 23.89 10.58 36.55
C PRO A 164 24.49 11.13 35.22
N ALA A 165 23.87 12.22 34.76
CA ALA A 165 24.42 13.47 34.19
C ALA A 165 25.69 13.51 33.30
N THR A 166 25.56 14.19 32.15
CA THR A 166 26.59 15.00 31.44
C THR A 166 25.81 15.92 30.49
N ASP A 167 25.57 17.19 30.79
CA ASP A 167 26.45 18.39 30.88
C ASP A 167 26.94 18.94 29.52
N ALA A 168 26.53 20.19 29.26
CA ALA A 168 27.18 21.25 28.46
C ALA A 168 27.37 21.04 26.94
N ALA A 169 27.25 22.04 26.05
CA ALA A 169 26.92 23.46 26.14
C ALA A 169 26.65 24.00 24.72
N THR A 170 25.82 25.05 24.66
CA THR A 170 25.96 26.31 23.89
C THR A 170 26.58 26.30 22.50
N ASP A 171 25.80 26.78 21.51
CA ASP A 171 26.27 27.85 20.62
C ASP A 171 25.07 28.72 20.21
N GLU A 172 25.03 29.92 20.78
CA GLU A 172 24.23 31.04 20.32
C GLU A 172 25.12 31.87 19.38
N ASP A 173 24.74 32.06 18.12
CA ASP A 173 25.24 33.19 17.35
C ASP A 173 24.06 33.91 16.67
N GLU A 174 23.91 35.15 17.10
CA GLU A 174 22.88 36.10 16.75
C GLU A 174 23.01 36.61 15.30
N THR A 175 21.91 36.60 14.55
CA THR A 175 21.62 37.69 13.60
C THR A 175 20.11 38.01 13.55
N PRO A 176 19.59 38.85 14.48
CA PRO A 176 18.22 39.32 14.41
C PRO A 176 18.16 40.67 13.66
N ALA A 177 17.99 40.62 12.34
CA ALA A 177 17.52 41.78 11.58
C ALA A 177 16.57 41.30 10.48
N SER A 178 15.27 41.58 10.68
CA SER A 178 14.10 41.22 9.85
C SER A 178 13.42 39.86 10.12
N VAL A 179 13.33 39.43 11.38
CA VAL A 179 12.68 38.15 11.77
C VAL A 179 11.14 38.25 11.90
N ASP A 180 10.58 39.44 12.13
CA ASP A 180 9.12 39.59 12.31
C ASP A 180 8.32 39.32 11.02
N ALA A 181 8.84 39.67 9.84
CA ALA A 181 8.15 39.38 8.57
C ALA A 181 8.43 37.98 8.01
N ARG A 182 9.58 37.38 8.34
CA ARG A 182 9.98 36.03 7.86
C ARG A 182 9.25 34.90 8.58
N THR A 183 8.95 35.11 9.85
CA THR A 183 8.27 34.10 10.69
C THR A 183 6.78 34.06 10.37
N ASP A 184 6.15 35.22 10.13
CA ASP A 184 4.75 35.31 9.73
C ASP A 184 4.50 34.77 8.31
N ALA A 185 5.42 35.07 7.38
CA ALA A 185 5.38 34.50 6.02
C ALA A 185 5.55 32.97 6.03
N SER A 186 6.43 32.43 6.89
CA SER A 186 6.63 30.97 7.00
C SER A 186 5.43 30.27 7.64
N ALA A 187 4.80 30.87 8.65
CA ALA A 187 3.57 30.35 9.25
C ALA A 187 2.42 30.34 8.25
N SER A 188 2.24 31.46 7.53
CA SER A 188 1.24 31.58 6.46
C SER A 188 1.47 30.59 5.32
N MET A 189 2.73 30.32 4.94
CA MET A 189 3.07 29.31 3.94
C MET A 189 2.88 27.87 4.43
N CYS A 190 3.20 27.54 5.68
CA CYS A 190 2.90 26.22 6.26
C CYS A 190 1.40 25.96 6.30
N ALA A 191 0.62 26.95 6.71
CA ALA A 191 -0.82 26.85 6.78
C ALA A 191 -1.45 26.75 5.37
N LEU A 192 -0.95 27.53 4.40
CA LEU A 192 -1.36 27.45 3.00
C LEU A 192 -1.01 26.09 2.38
N LYS A 193 0.20 25.57 2.65
CA LYS A 193 0.65 24.24 2.22
C LYS A 193 -0.30 23.16 2.73
N GLU A 194 -0.54 23.12 4.04
CA GLU A 194 -1.44 22.16 4.67
C GLU A 194 -2.85 22.22 4.07
N ARG A 195 -3.35 23.43 3.80
CA ARG A 195 -4.68 23.64 3.21
C ARG A 195 -4.78 23.10 1.78
N LEU A 196 -3.74 23.33 0.97
CA LEU A 196 -3.63 22.82 -0.40
C LEU A 196 -3.49 21.28 -0.41
N GLU A 197 -2.69 20.73 0.51
CA GLU A 197 -2.56 19.28 0.73
C GLU A 197 -3.89 18.64 1.15
N ARG A 198 -4.62 19.28 2.07
CA ARG A 198 -5.99 18.88 2.45
C ARG A 198 -6.97 18.99 1.29
N GLY A 199 -6.66 19.83 0.30
CA GLY A 199 -7.34 19.91 -0.98
C GLY A 199 -7.02 18.76 -1.94
N GLY A 200 -6.16 17.81 -1.55
CA GLY A 200 -5.66 16.72 -2.38
C GLY A 200 -4.71 17.20 -3.47
N MET A 201 -3.82 18.14 -3.13
CA MET A 201 -2.71 18.60 -3.99
C MET A 201 -1.38 18.18 -3.37
N THR A 202 -0.42 17.78 -4.19
CA THR A 202 0.97 17.63 -3.74
C THR A 202 1.61 18.99 -3.74
N VAL A 203 2.16 19.45 -2.61
CA VAL A 203 2.66 20.82 -2.49
C VAL A 203 4.11 20.83 -2.05
N GLU A 204 4.95 21.45 -2.87
CA GLU A 204 6.37 21.63 -2.59
C GLU A 204 6.67 23.12 -2.36
N ILE A 205 7.48 23.41 -1.34
CA ILE A 205 7.93 24.78 -1.07
C ILE A 205 9.09 25.07 -2.00
N GLU A 206 8.99 26.13 -2.79
CA GLU A 206 10.07 26.54 -3.68
C GLU A 206 11.32 26.96 -2.89
N PRO A 207 12.53 26.76 -3.43
CA PRO A 207 13.78 27.12 -2.74
C PRO A 207 13.89 28.62 -2.45
N ASP A 208 13.16 29.45 -3.19
CA ASP A 208 13.03 30.88 -2.93
C ASP A 208 12.28 31.20 -1.62
N GLY A 209 11.59 30.21 -1.03
CA GLY A 209 10.82 30.35 0.21
C GLY A 209 9.73 31.41 0.10
N GLN A 210 9.24 31.67 -1.11
CA GLN A 210 8.24 32.70 -1.39
C GLN A 210 7.06 32.15 -2.16
N ALA A 211 7.08 30.90 -2.63
CA ALA A 211 6.00 30.32 -3.41
C ALA A 211 5.89 28.82 -3.13
N LEU A 212 4.70 28.29 -3.35
CA LEU A 212 4.39 26.86 -3.26
C LEU A 212 4.07 26.35 -4.67
N ALA A 213 4.69 25.24 -5.06
CA ALA A 213 4.31 24.49 -6.25
C ALA A 213 3.27 23.43 -5.85
N ALA A 214 2.01 23.71 -6.12
CA ALA A 214 0.90 22.80 -5.90
C ALA A 214 0.60 22.03 -7.19
N THR A 215 0.83 20.72 -7.18
CA THR A 215 0.56 19.83 -8.32
C THR A 215 -0.68 18.99 -8.06
N LYS A 216 -1.58 18.91 -9.05
CA LYS A 216 -2.76 18.04 -9.00
C LYS A 216 -3.09 17.49 -10.37
N LEU A 217 -3.20 16.16 -10.47
CA LEU A 217 -3.54 15.45 -11.71
C LEU A 217 -2.65 15.82 -12.90
N GLY A 218 -1.37 16.14 -12.65
CA GLY A 218 -0.41 16.52 -13.67
C GLY A 218 -0.36 18.02 -14.00
N ASP A 219 -1.27 18.84 -13.46
CA ASP A 219 -1.20 20.29 -13.55
C ASP A 219 -0.45 20.87 -12.35
N THR A 220 0.59 21.65 -12.59
CA THR A 220 1.36 22.36 -11.55
C THR A 220 0.96 23.83 -11.51
N TYR A 221 0.66 24.32 -10.31
CA TYR A 221 0.27 25.69 -10.02
C TYR A 221 1.25 26.30 -9.03
N ARG A 222 1.76 27.49 -9.33
CA ARG A 222 2.65 28.24 -8.45
C ARG A 222 1.83 29.27 -7.69
N VAL A 223 1.78 29.15 -6.37
CA VAL A 223 0.89 29.93 -5.51
C VAL A 223 1.62 30.60 -4.36
N ARG A 224 1.14 31.77 -3.98
CA ARG A 224 1.56 32.57 -2.83
C ARG A 224 0.38 32.76 -1.88
N PRO A 225 0.61 33.07 -0.59
CA PRO A 225 -0.44 33.59 0.27
C PRO A 225 -1.10 34.81 -0.40
N GLY A 226 -2.42 34.76 -0.59
CA GLY A 226 -3.21 35.81 -1.24
C GLY A 226 -3.24 35.82 -2.79
N GLU A 227 -2.31 35.18 -3.53
CA GLU A 227 -2.32 35.20 -5.00
C GLU A 227 -1.79 33.92 -5.68
N ILE A 228 -2.41 33.52 -6.80
CA ILE A 228 -1.83 32.51 -7.71
C ILE A 228 -0.90 33.24 -8.69
N ILE A 229 0.38 32.88 -8.66
CA ILE A 229 1.41 33.48 -9.53
C ILE A 229 1.35 32.86 -10.93
N GLU A 230 1.28 31.52 -11.03
CA GLU A 230 1.32 30.80 -12.31
C GLU A 230 0.44 29.56 -12.28
N GLY A 231 -0.23 29.26 -13.39
CA GLY A 231 -1.07 28.06 -13.56
C GLY A 231 -2.45 28.37 -14.15
N GLU A 232 -2.61 28.09 -15.44
CA GLU A 232 -3.87 28.18 -16.17
C GLU A 232 -4.40 26.79 -16.49
N GLY A 233 -4.93 26.11 -15.47
CA GLY A 233 -5.52 24.78 -15.61
C GLY A 233 -6.97 24.73 -15.16
N ALA A 234 -7.71 23.70 -15.57
CA ALA A 234 -9.13 23.52 -15.25
C ALA A 234 -9.40 23.42 -13.74
N LEU A 235 -8.37 23.16 -12.94
CA LEU A 235 -8.45 23.01 -11.49
C LEU A 235 -7.98 24.26 -10.73
N ARG A 236 -7.71 25.39 -11.42
CA ARG A 236 -7.29 26.68 -10.83
C ARG A 236 -8.27 27.23 -9.79
N SER A 237 -9.56 26.93 -9.89
CA SER A 237 -10.56 27.39 -8.92
C SER A 237 -10.29 26.92 -7.49
N ARG A 238 -9.67 25.75 -7.33
CA ARG A 238 -9.40 25.16 -6.01
C ARG A 238 -8.22 25.82 -5.28
N PRO A 239 -7.03 26.00 -5.87
CA PRO A 239 -5.97 26.80 -5.26
C PRO A 239 -6.41 28.26 -5.12
N ALA A 240 -7.19 28.81 -6.06
CA ALA A 240 -7.65 30.20 -5.96
C ALA A 240 -8.56 30.42 -4.76
N SER A 241 -9.49 29.48 -4.52
CA SER A 241 -10.40 29.55 -3.36
C SER A 241 -9.67 29.40 -2.03
N ILE A 242 -8.57 28.63 -1.99
CA ILE A 242 -7.78 28.41 -0.78
C ILE A 242 -6.88 29.61 -0.48
N VAL A 243 -6.30 30.18 -1.54
CA VAL A 243 -5.41 31.33 -1.48
C VAL A 243 -6.17 32.62 -1.13
N ALA A 244 -7.41 32.77 -1.63
CA ALA A 244 -8.28 33.91 -1.30
C ALA A 244 -8.81 33.91 0.14
N GLU A 245 -8.72 32.79 0.89
CA GLU A 245 -9.03 32.79 2.33
C GLU A 245 -7.91 33.42 3.19
N TYR A 246 -6.76 33.75 2.60
CA TYR A 246 -5.59 34.33 3.28
C TYR A 246 -5.34 35.81 2.94
N GLU A 247 -6.41 36.58 2.63
CA GLU A 247 -6.36 38.07 2.56
C GLU A 247 -6.44 38.75 3.94
#